data_AF-A0A350NRT0-F1
#
_entry.id   AF-A0A350NRT0-F1
#
_cell.length_a   1.000
_cell.length_b   1.000
_cell.length_c   1.000
_cell.angle_alpha   90.00
_cell.angle_beta   90.00
_cell.angle_gamma   90.00
#
_symmetry.space_group_name_H-M   'P 1'
#
loop_
_entity.id
_entity.type
_entity.pdbx_description
1 polymer ?
#
loop_
_entity_poly.entity_id
_entity_poly.type
_entity_poly.pdbx_seq_one_letter_code
_entity_poly.pdbx_strand_id
1 'polypeptide(L)'
;MSVLSISWSAPSAPTGPFRGVNMKQGSGYMTQLRTDEYGPTVQAILDAARSRNVFVIARFQNHRDINITVARGLLEQVQSTSFSGFAVQVFTEKGHMGFSSSNIISPENAVEQVRLAEELARAAEKLGGDAV
;
A
#
# COMPACT_ATOMS: atom_id res chain seq x y z
N MET A 1 0.50 -27.93 20.60
CA MET A 1 1.15 -26.95 19.70
C MET A 1 1.21 -27.59 18.33
N SER A 2 0.35 -27.16 17.40
CA SER A 2 0.22 -27.78 16.07
C SER A 2 0.83 -26.85 15.03
N VAL A 3 1.85 -27.31 14.32
CA VAL A 3 2.46 -26.61 13.19
C VAL A 3 1.73 -27.07 11.93
N LEU A 4 1.05 -26.15 11.25
CA LEU A 4 0.42 -26.43 9.96
C LEU A 4 1.48 -26.23 8.87
N SER A 5 1.95 -27.31 8.25
CA SER A 5 2.76 -27.25 7.03
C SER A 5 1.82 -27.18 5.82
N ILE A 6 2.07 -26.22 4.93
CA ILE A 6 1.39 -26.16 3.62
C ILE A 6 2.45 -26.50 2.58
N SER A 7 2.40 -27.72 2.03
CA SER A 7 3.19 -28.10 0.86
C SER A 7 2.51 -27.59 -0.41
N TRP A 8 3.25 -26.90 -1.27
CA TRP A 8 2.76 -26.50 -2.58
C TRP A 8 3.13 -27.59 -3.60
N SER A 9 2.12 -28.25 -4.19
CA SER A 9 2.32 -29.12 -5.36
C SER A 9 2.13 -28.29 -6.62
N ALA A 10 3.20 -28.11 -7.40
CA ALA A 10 3.10 -27.49 -8.71
C ALA A 10 2.33 -28.42 -9.68
N PRO A 11 1.30 -27.94 -10.40
CA PRO A 11 0.68 -28.75 -11.44
C PRO A 11 1.65 -28.90 -12.62
N SER A 12 1.88 -30.14 -13.03
CA SER A 12 2.66 -30.51 -14.20
C SER A 12 2.16 -29.80 -15.46
N ALA A 13 3.09 -29.23 -16.24
CA ALA A 13 2.81 -28.56 -17.50
C ALA A 13 2.12 -29.51 -18.51
N PRO A 14 1.06 -29.07 -19.23
CA PRO A 14 0.48 -29.88 -20.28
C PRO A 14 1.38 -29.89 -21.51
N THR A 15 1.98 -31.03 -21.81
CA THR A 15 2.68 -31.32 -23.07
C THR A 15 1.65 -31.75 -24.13
N GLY A 16 1.16 -30.80 -24.94
CA GLY A 16 0.25 -31.08 -26.06
C GLY A 16 0.06 -29.84 -26.96
N PRO A 17 -0.21 -30.01 -28.26
CA PRO A 17 0.04 -28.99 -29.28
C PRO A 17 -1.13 -28.03 -29.48
N PHE A 18 -1.69 -27.47 -28.40
CA PHE A 18 -2.72 -26.44 -28.49
C PHE A 18 -2.16 -25.09 -28.06
N ARG A 19 -1.65 -24.38 -29.06
CA ARG A 19 -1.17 -23.00 -28.98
C ARG A 19 -2.37 -22.07 -28.78
N GLY A 20 -2.42 -21.40 -27.63
CA GLY A 20 -3.25 -20.21 -27.41
C GLY A 20 -4.67 -20.47 -26.89
N VAL A 21 -4.79 -20.74 -25.59
CA VAL A 21 -6.02 -20.40 -24.85
C VAL A 21 -5.61 -19.49 -23.70
N ASN A 22 -5.96 -18.21 -23.87
CA ASN A 22 -5.83 -17.18 -22.87
C ASN A 22 -6.64 -17.62 -21.63
N MET A 23 -5.96 -17.98 -20.54
CA MET A 23 -6.60 -18.26 -19.25
C MET A 23 -7.24 -16.96 -18.76
N LYS A 24 -8.48 -16.71 -19.15
CA LYS A 24 -9.35 -15.82 -18.39
C LYS A 24 -9.64 -16.55 -17.07
N GLN A 25 -8.89 -16.16 -16.03
CA GLN A 25 -9.22 -16.48 -14.65
C GLN A 25 -10.70 -16.14 -14.41
N GLY A 26 -11.39 -17.04 -13.69
CA GLY A 26 -12.82 -17.00 -13.49
C GLY A 26 -13.33 -15.64 -13.03
N SER A 27 -14.24 -15.08 -13.82
CA SER A 27 -14.97 -13.86 -13.49
C SER A 27 -16.03 -14.17 -12.44
N GLY A 28 -15.61 -14.21 -11.18
CA GLY A 28 -16.43 -13.59 -10.14
C GLY A 28 -16.24 -12.08 -10.32
N TYR A 29 -17.32 -11.29 -10.29
CA TYR A 29 -17.21 -9.83 -10.27
C TYR A 29 -16.53 -9.41 -8.95
N MET A 30 -15.21 -9.50 -8.86
CA MET A 30 -14.47 -8.76 -7.84
C MET A 30 -14.66 -7.30 -8.19
N THR A 31 -15.47 -6.60 -7.39
CA THR A 31 -15.63 -5.17 -7.51
C THR A 31 -14.23 -4.55 -7.44
N GLN A 32 -13.80 -3.94 -8.54
CA GLN A 32 -12.55 -3.21 -8.59
C GLN A 32 -12.57 -2.14 -7.50
N LEU A 33 -11.64 -2.22 -6.55
CA LEU A 33 -11.48 -1.21 -5.53
C LEU A 33 -10.66 -0.07 -6.11
N ARG A 34 -10.94 1.16 -5.68
CA ARG A 34 -10.17 2.34 -6.13
C ARG A 34 -8.68 2.22 -5.81
N THR A 35 -8.34 1.45 -4.77
CA THR A 35 -6.96 1.20 -4.37
C THR A 35 -6.21 0.24 -5.29
N ASP A 36 -6.90 -0.47 -6.19
CA ASP A 36 -6.27 -1.43 -7.11
C ASP A 36 -5.30 -0.73 -8.08
N GLU A 37 -5.51 0.58 -8.32
CA GLU A 37 -4.63 1.40 -9.17
C GLU A 37 -3.28 1.72 -8.50
N TYR A 38 -3.12 1.50 -7.20
CA TYR A 38 -1.91 1.86 -6.45
C TYR A 38 -0.81 0.78 -6.47
N GLY A 39 -1.03 -0.33 -7.19
CA GLY A 39 -0.07 -1.43 -7.30
C GLY A 39 1.37 -1.00 -7.65
N PRO A 40 1.60 -0.17 -8.68
CA PRO A 40 2.95 0.31 -9.01
C PRO A 40 3.60 1.10 -7.87
N THR A 41 2.81 1.88 -7.12
CA THR A 41 3.30 2.65 -5.97
C THR A 41 3.65 1.74 -4.80
N VAL A 42 2.83 0.72 -4.53
CA VAL A 42 3.13 -0.30 -3.51
C VAL A 42 4.44 -1.01 -3.86
N GLN A 43 4.61 -1.40 -5.12
CA GLN A 43 5.84 -2.07 -5.57
C GLN A 43 7.07 -1.17 -5.39
N ALA A 44 6.97 0.11 -5.74
CA ALA A 44 8.05 1.07 -5.54
C ALA A 44 8.44 1.24 -4.05
N ILE A 45 7.47 1.22 -3.13
CA ILE A 45 7.74 1.26 -1.68
C ILE A 45 8.50 0.01 -1.24
N LEU A 46 8.06 -1.18 -1.68
CA LEU A 46 8.68 -2.44 -1.31
C LEU A 46 10.12 -2.55 -1.84
N ASP A 47 10.34 -2.13 -3.09
CA ASP A 47 11.67 -2.13 -3.71
C ASP A 47 12.60 -1.10 -3.05
N ALA A 48 12.09 0.09 -2.74
CA ALA A 48 12.83 1.09 -1.98
C ALA A 48 13.24 0.58 -0.59
N ALA A 49 12.32 -0.01 0.16
CA ALA A 49 12.62 -0.55 1.48
C ALA A 49 13.65 -1.69 1.42
N ARG A 50 13.51 -2.60 0.44
CA ARG A 50 14.47 -3.69 0.21
C ARG A 50 15.87 -3.16 -0.13
N SER A 51 15.97 -2.20 -1.05
CA SER A 51 17.27 -1.64 -1.44
C SER A 51 17.98 -0.90 -0.31
N ARG A 52 17.23 -0.40 0.67
CA ARG A 52 17.72 0.35 1.85
C ARG A 52 17.93 -0.53 3.08
N ASN A 53 17.61 -1.83 2.98
CA ASN A 53 17.66 -2.80 4.08
C ASN A 53 16.88 -2.34 5.32
N VAL A 54 15.62 -1.97 5.11
CA VAL A 54 14.68 -1.55 6.17
C VAL A 54 13.34 -2.26 6.00
N PHE A 55 12.58 -2.37 7.10
CA PHE A 55 11.20 -2.85 7.05
C PHE A 55 10.25 -1.67 6.83
N VAL A 56 9.11 -1.93 6.18
CA VAL A 56 8.12 -0.89 5.89
C VAL A 56 6.69 -1.37 6.10
N ILE A 57 5.86 -0.50 6.66
CA ILE A 57 4.40 -0.60 6.65
C ILE A 57 3.89 0.58 5.82
N ALA A 58 3.12 0.30 4.77
CA ALA A 58 2.46 1.32 3.96
C ALA A 58 0.94 1.26 4.14
N ARG A 59 0.31 2.42 4.32
CA ARG A 59 -1.15 2.56 4.38
C ARG A 59 -1.61 3.51 3.29
N PHE A 60 -2.48 3.03 2.42
CA PHE A 60 -3.14 3.83 1.40
C PHE A 60 -4.57 4.15 1.82
N GLN A 61 -5.04 5.32 1.43
CA GLN A 61 -6.41 5.76 1.71
C GLN A 61 -6.96 6.52 0.51
N ASN A 62 -8.22 6.24 0.19
CA ASN A 62 -9.01 6.95 -0.80
C ASN A 62 -10.40 7.16 -0.19
N HIS A 63 -10.72 8.41 0.06
CA HIS A 63 -11.91 8.84 0.77
C HIS A 63 -12.71 9.81 -0.11
N ARG A 64 -14.02 9.61 -0.19
CA ARG A 64 -14.93 10.51 -0.91
C ARG A 64 -16.21 10.64 -0.12
N ASP A 65 -16.56 11.88 0.20
CA ASP A 65 -17.78 12.23 0.90
C ASP A 65 -18.60 13.22 0.10
N ILE A 66 -19.93 13.07 0.19
CA ILE A 66 -20.89 14.07 -0.27
C ILE A 66 -21.72 14.47 0.94
N ASN A 67 -21.65 15.74 1.31
CA ASN A 67 -22.42 16.32 2.40
C ASN A 67 -23.58 17.13 1.82
N ILE A 68 -24.81 16.79 2.22
CA ILE A 68 -26.03 17.48 1.80
C ILE A 68 -26.68 18.11 3.02
N THR A 69 -26.83 19.43 3.01
CA THR A 69 -27.47 20.19 4.07
C THR A 69 -28.86 20.62 3.60
N VAL A 70 -29.89 20.21 4.34
CA VAL A 70 -31.28 20.62 4.13
C VAL A 70 -31.75 21.33 5.38
N ALA A 71 -32.30 22.53 5.22
CA ALA A 71 -32.98 23.23 6.30
C ALA A 71 -34.32 23.79 5.83
N ARG A 72 -35.32 23.75 6.70
CA ARG A 72 -36.69 24.20 6.40
C ARG A 72 -37.28 23.58 5.12
N GLY A 73 -36.93 22.33 4.84
CA GLY A 73 -37.39 21.60 3.64
C GLY A 73 -36.73 22.05 2.32
N LEU A 74 -35.75 22.95 2.38
CA LEU A 74 -35.01 23.43 1.21
C LEU A 74 -33.57 22.92 1.25
N LEU A 75 -33.07 22.53 0.08
CA LEU A 75 -31.66 22.23 -0.10
C LEU A 75 -30.86 23.52 0.06
N GLU A 76 -30.06 23.61 1.11
CA GLU A 76 -29.22 24.78 1.37
C GLU A 76 -27.81 24.57 0.81
N GLN A 77 -27.27 23.37 0.88
CA GLN A 77 -25.89 23.11 0.46
C GLN A 77 -25.64 21.68 -0.01
N VAL A 78 -24.79 21.55 -1.03
CA VAL A 78 -24.15 20.29 -1.42
C VAL A 78 -22.64 20.53 -1.45
N GLN A 79 -21.90 19.75 -0.68
CA GLN A 79 -20.43 19.75 -0.70
C GLN A 79 -19.94 18.37 -1.11
N SER A 80 -18.88 18.33 -1.91
CA SER A 80 -18.17 17.09 -2.25
C SER A 80 -16.73 17.22 -1.80
N THR A 81 -16.26 16.26 -1.02
CA THR A 81 -14.89 16.18 -0.55
C THR A 81 -14.29 14.88 -1.05
N SER A 82 -13.08 14.97 -1.60
CA SER A 82 -12.31 13.79 -1.98
C SER A 82 -10.88 13.94 -1.50
N PHE A 83 -10.34 12.88 -0.92
CA PHE A 83 -9.00 12.85 -0.40
C PHE A 83 -8.35 11.51 -0.72
N SER A 84 -7.12 11.54 -1.21
CA SER A 84 -6.32 10.35 -1.46
C SER A 84 -4.90 10.59 -1.00
N GLY A 85 -4.28 9.57 -0.42
CA GLY A 85 -2.90 9.65 -0.01
C GLY A 85 -2.40 8.33 0.54
N PHE A 86 -1.15 8.33 0.97
CA PHE A 86 -0.54 7.21 1.64
C PHE A 86 0.43 7.68 2.71
N ALA A 87 0.73 6.78 3.62
CA ALA A 87 1.76 6.96 4.62
C ALA A 87 2.64 5.72 4.70
N VAL A 88 3.92 5.93 5.03
CA VAL A 88 4.91 4.89 5.24
C VAL A 88 5.50 5.02 6.64
N GLN A 89 5.57 3.90 7.34
CA GLN A 89 6.34 3.72 8.56
C GLN A 89 7.52 2.81 8.21
N VAL A 90 8.73 3.28 8.46
CA VAL A 90 9.97 2.54 8.19
C VAL A 90 10.62 2.17 9.52
N PHE A 91 11.14 0.95 9.61
CA PHE A 91 11.84 0.43 10.77
C PHE A 91 13.26 0.01 10.40
N THR A 92 14.25 0.42 11.19
CA THR A 92 15.60 -0.12 11.08
C THR A 92 15.65 -1.53 11.68
N GLU A 93 16.70 -2.30 11.40
CA GLU A 93 16.89 -3.64 11.99
C GLU A 93 16.97 -3.62 13.52
N LYS A 94 17.31 -2.47 14.11
CA LYS A 94 17.36 -2.27 15.55
C LYS A 94 16.01 -1.87 16.16
N GLY A 95 14.96 -1.74 15.35
CA GLY A 95 13.60 -1.41 15.81
C GLY A 95 13.33 0.09 15.95
N HIS A 96 14.21 0.98 15.49
CA HIS A 96 13.90 2.41 15.46
C HIS A 96 12.97 2.72 14.29
N MET A 97 12.03 3.63 14.51
CA MET A 97 10.96 3.91 13.55
C MET A 97 10.99 5.36 13.06
N GLY A 98 10.62 5.56 11.80
CA GLY A 98 10.36 6.87 11.22
C GLY A 98 9.11 6.83 10.35
N PHE A 99 8.48 8.00 10.18
CA PHE A 99 7.19 8.13 9.52
C PHE A 99 7.22 9.23 8.47
N SER A 100 6.57 8.99 7.33
CA SER A 100 6.35 9.99 6.30
C SER A 100 5.04 9.75 5.56
N SER A 101 4.45 10.79 4.98
CA SER A 101 3.13 10.70 4.33
C SER A 101 2.95 11.72 3.22
N SER A 102 2.15 11.37 2.21
CA SER A 102 1.88 12.25 1.08
C SER A 102 0.48 12.05 0.50
N ASN A 103 -0.04 13.12 -0.10
CA ASN A 103 -1.30 13.10 -0.86
C ASN A 103 -1.09 12.85 -2.36
N ILE A 104 0.16 12.68 -2.80
CA ILE A 104 0.53 12.42 -4.19
C ILE A 104 0.84 10.93 -4.33
N ILE A 105 -0.08 10.14 -4.88
CA ILE A 105 0.13 8.70 -5.05
C ILE A 105 0.84 8.44 -6.37
N SER A 106 2.17 8.35 -6.33
CA SER A 106 3.00 7.97 -7.48
C SER A 106 4.25 7.21 -7.05
N PRO A 107 4.81 6.34 -7.91
CA PRO A 107 6.03 5.57 -7.59
C PRO A 107 7.20 6.45 -7.15
N GLU A 108 7.50 7.52 -7.88
CA GLU A 108 8.63 8.41 -7.60
C GLU A 108 8.50 9.13 -6.26
N ASN A 109 7.30 9.61 -5.94
CA ASN A 109 7.04 10.24 -4.65
C ASN A 109 7.10 9.22 -3.51
N ALA A 110 6.68 7.98 -3.74
CA ALA A 110 6.70 6.94 -2.71
C ALA A 110 8.10 6.47 -2.34
N VAL A 111 9.01 6.37 -3.31
CA VAL A 111 10.44 6.13 -3.03
C VAL A 111 10.99 7.22 -2.12
N GLU A 112 10.62 8.48 -2.37
CA GLU A 112 11.05 9.61 -1.57
C GLU A 112 10.48 9.58 -0.15
N GLN A 113 9.21 9.23 0.03
CA GLN A 113 8.63 9.07 1.38
C GLN A 113 9.33 7.98 2.19
N VAL A 114 9.73 6.87 1.54
CA VAL A 114 10.53 5.81 2.20
C VAL A 114 11.89 6.34 2.62
N ARG A 115 12.57 7.12 1.77
CA ARG A 115 13.86 7.76 2.10
C ARG A 115 13.72 8.67 3.33
N LEU A 116 12.71 9.54 3.35
CA LEU A 116 12.47 10.47 4.45
C LEU A 116 12.16 9.72 5.76
N ALA A 117 11.31 8.69 5.70
CA ALA A 117 10.99 7.88 6.88
C ALA A 117 12.22 7.10 7.40
N GLU A 118 13.07 6.58 6.51
CA GLU A 118 14.35 5.96 6.90
C GLU A 118 15.29 6.96 7.59
N GLU A 119 15.43 8.17 7.06
CA GLU A 119 16.30 9.20 7.64
C GLU A 119 15.88 9.54 9.07
N LEU A 120 14.58 9.64 9.32
CA LEU A 120 14.02 9.83 10.66
C LEU A 120 14.31 8.62 11.57
N ALA A 121 14.10 7.40 11.07
CA ALA A 121 14.37 6.17 11.84
C ALA A 121 15.85 6.06 12.26
N ARG A 122 16.77 6.37 11.33
CA ARG A 122 18.22 6.36 11.60
C ARG A 122 18.66 7.52 12.49
N ALA A 123 17.98 8.67 12.43
CA ALA A 123 18.23 9.76 13.36
C ALA A 123 17.83 9.37 14.79
N ALA A 124 16.67 8.72 14.96
CA ALA A 124 16.23 8.21 16.26
C ALA A 124 17.23 7.19 16.85
N GLU A 125 17.76 6.30 16.01
CA GLU A 125 18.82 5.36 16.39
C GLU A 125 20.07 6.07 16.93
N LYS A 126 20.55 7.11 16.24
CA LYS A 126 21.75 7.86 16.63
C LYS A 126 21.57 8.64 17.92
N LEU A 127 20.37 9.12 18.18
CA LEU A 127 20.04 9.87 19.40
C LEU A 127 19.82 8.96 20.60
N GLY A 128 19.87 7.63 20.43
CA GLY A 128 19.65 6.67 21.50
C GLY A 128 18.20 6.61 21.96
N GLY A 129 17.24 6.96 21.11
CA GLY A 129 15.83 6.80 21.41
C GLY A 129 15.47 5.32 21.55
N ASP A 130 14.49 5.00 22.39
CA ASP A 130 14.06 3.61 22.58
C ASP A 130 13.54 3.02 21.26
N ALA A 131 13.88 1.76 21.01
CA ALA A 131 13.30 0.98 19.91
C ALA A 131 11.85 0.61 20.24
N VAL A 132 11.01 0.51 19.20
CA VAL A 132 9.56 0.27 19.32
C VAL A 132 9.24 -1.20 19.18
#